data_AF-A0A820GGG7-F1
#
_entry.id   AF-A0A820GGG7-F1
#
_cell.length_a   1.000
_cell.length_b   1.000
_cell.length_c   1.000
_cell.angle_alpha   90.00
_cell.angle_beta   90.00
_cell.angle_gamma   90.00
#
_symmetry.space_group_name_H-M   'P 1'
#
loop_
_entity.id
_entity.type
_entity.pdbx_description
1 polymer ?
#
loop_
_entity_poly.entity_id
_entity_poly.type
_entity_poly.pdbx_seq_one_letter_code
_entity_poly.pdbx_strand_id
1 'polypeptide(L)'
;SLLHSQSNDEKSPLSCKFLGVGGEFTCFDNTNQPPQKLLFIAAGIGITPLLAMFEALSRTKQKTDIVVLFSGRGDEIDLLKDFISSPLVSNISMFDSTGVNTSKSLQVFNRRIQYDDLLNVADLMNRQVYLCGPTQFMIDITSWLNQTGLKSEQIKTESFFF
;
A
#
# COMPACT_ATOMS: atom_id res chain seq x y z
N SER A 1 36.97 8.67 21.51
CA SER A 1 37.40 9.89 20.80
C SER A 1 38.15 9.44 19.56
N LEU A 2 37.88 10.06 18.41
CA LEU A 2 38.29 9.71 17.02
C LEU A 2 37.13 9.13 16.19
N LEU A 3 36.40 10.05 15.54
CA LEU A 3 35.72 9.94 14.24
C LEU A 3 34.84 11.19 13.94
N HIS A 4 34.95 12.28 14.71
CA HIS A 4 34.27 13.55 14.45
C HIS A 4 35.27 14.69 14.21
N SER A 5 36.22 14.48 13.31
CA SER A 5 37.15 15.53 12.91
C SER A 5 37.64 15.32 11.48
N GLN A 6 36.72 15.32 10.51
CA GLN A 6 37.03 15.82 9.17
C GLN A 6 35.86 16.66 8.66
N SER A 7 36.21 17.91 8.44
CA SER A 7 35.47 19.05 7.94
C SER A 7 35.20 18.93 6.44
N ASN A 8 34.01 19.39 6.01
CA ASN A 8 33.71 19.87 4.66
C ASN A 8 34.20 19.01 3.48
N ASP A 9 33.79 17.76 3.42
CA ASP A 9 33.62 17.15 2.10
C ASP A 9 32.38 17.76 1.47
N GLU A 10 32.57 18.69 0.53
CA GLU A 10 31.61 18.95 -0.55
C GLU A 10 31.32 17.59 -1.21
N LYS A 11 30.32 16.87 -0.69
CA LYS A 11 29.83 15.65 -1.32
C LYS A 11 29.33 16.09 -2.69
N SER A 12 30.12 15.81 -3.71
CA SER A 12 29.71 15.92 -5.10
C SER A 12 28.32 15.27 -5.23
N PRO A 13 27.35 15.94 -5.87
CA PRO A 13 26.01 15.40 -5.94
C PRO A 13 26.07 14.02 -6.59
N LEU A 14 25.51 13.01 -5.91
CA LEU A 14 25.34 11.68 -6.48
C LEU A 14 24.49 11.83 -7.73
N SER A 15 25.11 11.67 -8.90
CA SER A 15 24.42 11.70 -10.19
C SER A 15 23.97 10.30 -10.54
N CYS A 16 22.67 10.05 -10.49
CA CYS A 16 22.06 8.82 -10.97
C CYS A 16 21.33 9.11 -12.28
N LYS A 17 21.66 8.37 -13.35
CA LYS A 17 20.99 8.52 -14.65
C LYS A 17 19.63 7.83 -14.60
N PHE A 18 18.56 8.61 -14.77
CA PHE A 18 17.23 8.07 -14.98
C PHE A 18 17.14 7.45 -16.39
N LEU A 19 16.88 6.14 -16.46
CA LEU A 19 16.87 5.40 -17.73
C LEU A 19 15.47 5.29 -18.35
N GLY A 20 14.41 5.47 -17.56
CA GLY A 20 13.03 5.43 -18.04
C GLY A 20 12.01 5.13 -16.94
N VAL A 21 10.73 5.37 -17.26
CA VAL A 21 9.58 4.88 -16.49
C VAL A 21 9.02 3.64 -17.18
N GLY A 22 8.54 2.67 -16.40
CA GLY A 22 7.87 1.47 -16.91
C GLY A 22 6.92 0.90 -15.86
N GLY A 23 6.09 -0.05 -16.27
CA GLY A 23 5.08 -0.70 -15.42
C GLY A 23 3.64 -0.34 -15.82
N GLU A 24 2.73 -1.28 -15.60
CA GLU A 24 1.29 -1.13 -15.88
C GLU A 24 0.46 -1.12 -14.58
N PHE A 25 1.12 -1.03 -13.42
CA PHE A 25 0.46 -1.07 -12.11
C PHE A 25 -0.14 0.30 -11.76
N THR A 26 -1.29 0.60 -12.37
CA THR A 26 -2.03 1.84 -12.18
C THR A 26 -3.51 1.58 -11.93
N CYS A 27 -4.14 2.48 -11.17
CA CYS A 27 -5.58 2.50 -10.96
C CYS A 27 -6.35 3.27 -12.03
N PHE A 28 -5.67 3.89 -13.00
CA PHE A 28 -6.31 4.62 -14.08
C PHE A 28 -6.36 3.76 -15.34
N ASP A 29 -7.55 3.64 -15.93
CA ASP A 29 -7.71 3.02 -17.24
C ASP A 29 -7.23 3.94 -18.39
N ASN A 30 -7.38 3.48 -19.63
CA ASN A 30 -7.01 4.26 -20.83
C ASN A 30 -7.80 5.56 -21.00
N THR A 31 -8.90 5.73 -20.26
CA THR A 31 -9.72 6.95 -20.24
C THR A 31 -9.43 7.83 -19.01
N ASN A 32 -8.39 7.48 -18.25
CA ASN A 32 -7.98 8.13 -17.01
C ASN A 32 -9.09 8.12 -15.93
N GLN A 33 -9.90 7.06 -15.92
CA GLN A 33 -10.95 6.83 -14.92
C GLN A 33 -10.50 5.72 -13.96
N PRO A 34 -10.55 5.97 -12.64
CA PRO A 34 -10.30 4.96 -11.65
C PRO A 34 -11.58 4.18 -11.30
N PRO A 35 -11.44 2.97 -10.75
CA PRO A 35 -12.55 2.26 -10.14
C PRO A 35 -13.24 3.10 -9.05
N GLN A 36 -14.55 2.91 -8.89
CA GLN A 36 -15.30 3.60 -7.84
C GLN A 36 -14.98 3.07 -6.44
N LYS A 37 -14.57 1.80 -6.32
CA LYS A 37 -14.18 1.19 -5.04
C LYS A 37 -12.84 0.48 -5.19
N LEU A 38 -11.88 0.85 -4.34
CA LEU A 38 -10.54 0.28 -4.31
C LEU A 38 -10.30 -0.45 -2.99
N LEU A 39 -9.49 -1.51 -3.07
CA LEU A 39 -8.88 -2.18 -1.93
C LEU A 39 -7.37 -2.18 -2.14
N PHE A 40 -6.67 -1.44 -1.29
CA PHE A 40 -5.21 -1.37 -1.27
C PHE A 40 -4.68 -2.32 -0.21
N ILE A 41 -3.90 -3.32 -0.62
CA ILE A 41 -3.28 -4.28 0.28
C ILE A 41 -1.77 -4.22 0.10
N ALA A 42 -1.05 -3.81 1.13
CA ALA A 42 0.40 -3.67 1.06
C ALA A 42 1.12 -4.30 2.24
N ALA A 43 2.37 -4.67 2.01
CA ALA A 43 3.30 -5.02 3.08
C ALA A 43 4.68 -4.38 2.88
N GLY A 44 5.23 -3.78 3.94
CA GLY A 44 6.49 -3.05 3.91
C GLY A 44 6.56 -2.03 2.76
N ILE A 45 7.66 -2.03 1.99
CA ILE A 45 7.86 -1.11 0.87
C ILE A 45 6.85 -1.27 -0.28
N GLY A 46 6.07 -2.37 -0.31
CA GLY A 46 4.96 -2.52 -1.26
C GLY A 46 3.88 -1.45 -1.14
N ILE A 47 3.90 -0.64 -0.07
CA ILE A 47 3.02 0.53 0.07
C ILE A 47 3.35 1.65 -0.92
N THR A 48 4.59 1.75 -1.42
CA THR A 48 5.05 2.86 -2.28
C THR A 48 4.21 3.04 -3.55
N PRO A 49 3.95 2.02 -4.39
CA PRO A 49 3.08 2.20 -5.56
C PRO A 49 1.64 2.59 -5.17
N LEU A 50 1.15 2.12 -4.01
CA LEU A 50 -0.19 2.47 -3.54
C LEU A 50 -0.28 3.92 -3.07
N LEU A 51 0.78 4.45 -2.44
CA LEU A 51 0.91 5.87 -2.10
C LEU A 51 0.91 6.74 -3.36
N ALA A 52 1.66 6.34 -4.40
CA ALA A 52 1.68 7.07 -5.67
C ALA A 52 0.30 7.10 -6.35
N MET A 53 -0.40 5.96 -6.40
CA MET A 53 -1.77 5.90 -6.91
C MET A 53 -2.73 6.76 -6.07
N PHE A 54 -2.61 6.70 -4.75
CA PHE A 54 -3.42 7.50 -3.84
C PHE A 54 -3.22 9.01 -4.01
N GLU A 55 -1.96 9.45 -4.17
CA GLU A 55 -1.64 10.85 -4.42
C GLU A 55 -2.26 11.32 -5.74
N ALA A 56 -2.16 10.50 -6.80
CA ALA A 56 -2.79 10.79 -8.08
C ALA A 56 -4.32 10.88 -7.96
N LEU A 57 -4.96 9.93 -7.27
CA LEU A 57 -6.41 9.94 -7.01
C LEU A 57 -6.86 11.19 -6.27
N SER A 58 -6.09 11.61 -5.25
CA SER A 58 -6.39 12.78 -4.42
C SER A 58 -6.36 14.10 -5.18
N ARG A 59 -5.68 14.13 -6.34
CA ARG A 59 -5.66 15.29 -7.25
C ARG A 59 -6.82 15.29 -8.25
N THR A 60 -7.58 14.20 -8.35
CA THR A 60 -8.76 14.11 -9.22
C THR A 60 -10.02 14.61 -8.53
N LYS A 61 -11.06 14.93 -9.31
CA LYS A 61 -12.41 15.20 -8.78
C LYS A 61 -13.29 13.94 -8.68
N GLN A 62 -12.72 12.77 -8.95
CA GLN A 62 -13.46 11.51 -8.94
C GLN A 62 -13.71 11.06 -7.51
N LYS A 63 -14.90 10.49 -7.27
CA LYS A 63 -15.24 9.89 -5.98
C LYS A 63 -14.85 8.42 -6.04
N THR A 64 -13.75 8.10 -5.37
CA THR A 64 -13.29 6.72 -5.18
C THR A 64 -13.27 6.40 -3.70
N ASP A 65 -13.92 5.30 -3.33
CA ASP A 65 -13.95 4.77 -1.98
C ASP A 65 -12.81 3.76 -1.78
N ILE A 66 -11.85 4.10 -0.92
CA ILE A 66 -10.62 3.33 -0.70
C ILE A 66 -10.66 2.66 0.67
N VAL A 67 -10.39 1.35 0.69
CA VAL A 67 -10.04 0.61 1.91
C VAL A 67 -8.57 0.23 1.86
N VAL A 68 -7.86 0.41 2.97
CA VAL A 68 -6.42 0.14 3.07
C VAL A 68 -6.14 -0.94 4.12
N LEU A 69 -5.46 -2.01 3.72
CA LEU A 69 -4.92 -3.04 4.62
C LEU A 69 -3.40 -3.03 4.50
N PHE A 70 -2.71 -2.65 5.57
CA PHE A 70 -1.25 -2.54 5.56
C PHE A 70 -0.59 -3.45 6.59
N SER A 71 0.31 -4.32 6.15
CA SER A 71 1.16 -5.12 7.04
C SER A 71 2.54 -4.49 7.16
N GLY A 72 2.85 -3.93 8.33
CA GLY A 72 4.08 -3.18 8.56
C GLY A 72 4.54 -3.25 10.00
N ARG A 73 5.66 -2.61 10.29
CA ARG A 73 6.22 -2.47 11.64
C ARG A 73 5.84 -1.13 12.25
N GLY A 74 5.91 -1.03 13.57
CA GLY A 74 5.37 0.12 14.28
C GLY A 74 5.92 1.50 13.85
N ASP A 75 7.18 1.58 13.42
CA ASP A 75 7.78 2.80 12.88
C ASP A 75 7.25 3.19 11.48
N GLU A 76 6.63 2.26 10.77
CA GLU A 76 6.04 2.46 9.45
C GLU A 76 4.60 3.02 9.49
N ILE A 77 4.02 3.22 10.68
CA ILE A 77 2.68 3.82 10.83
C ILE A 77 2.59 5.21 10.19
N ASP A 78 3.71 5.94 10.17
CA ASP A 78 3.82 7.27 9.59
C ASP A 78 3.57 7.27 8.08
N LEU A 79 3.78 6.14 7.39
CA LEU A 79 3.46 5.98 5.97
C LEU A 79 1.95 6.02 5.71
N LEU A 80 1.13 5.88 6.75
CA LEU A 80 -0.33 5.86 6.63
C LEU A 80 -1.00 7.22 6.89
N LYS A 81 -0.24 8.26 7.24
CA LYS A 81 -0.76 9.59 7.61
C LYS A 81 -1.68 10.19 6.55
N ASP A 82 -1.28 10.09 5.28
CA ASP A 82 -2.04 10.66 4.17
C ASP A 82 -3.35 9.89 3.93
N PHE A 83 -3.33 8.57 4.11
CA PHE A 83 -4.56 7.76 4.06
C PHE A 83 -5.51 8.11 5.21
N ILE A 84 -5.00 8.21 6.44
CA ILE A 84 -5.81 8.46 7.64
C ILE A 84 -6.55 9.80 7.57
N SER A 85 -5.93 10.81 6.97
CA SER A 85 -6.49 12.17 6.92
C SER A 85 -7.42 12.41 5.74
N SER A 86 -7.52 11.48 4.79
CA SER A 86 -8.22 11.70 3.53
C SER A 86 -9.67 11.24 3.55
N PRO A 87 -10.60 12.05 3.01
CA PRO A 87 -12.00 11.65 2.87
C PRO A 87 -12.23 10.57 1.81
N LEU A 88 -11.22 10.22 1.01
CA LEU A 88 -11.29 9.11 0.04
C LEU A 88 -11.16 7.74 0.72
N VAL A 89 -10.62 7.69 1.94
CA VAL A 89 -10.37 6.44 2.67
C VAL A 89 -11.50 6.21 3.66
N SER A 90 -12.32 5.19 3.42
CA SER A 90 -13.44 4.85 4.30
C SER A 90 -13.03 3.93 5.45
N ASN A 91 -11.98 3.13 5.25
CA ASN A 91 -11.44 2.27 6.29
C ASN A 91 -9.94 2.02 6.09
N ILE A 92 -9.22 1.93 7.20
CA ILE A 92 -7.80 1.62 7.20
C ILE A 92 -7.45 0.75 8.42
N SER A 93 -6.73 -0.34 8.16
CA SER A 93 -6.26 -1.26 9.18
C SER A 93 -4.78 -1.56 8.97
N MET A 94 -4.03 -1.55 10.08
CA MET A 94 -2.62 -1.94 10.10
C MET A 94 -2.44 -3.25 10.86
N PHE A 95 -1.57 -4.12 10.36
CA PHE A 95 -1.22 -5.41 10.94
C PHE A 95 0.27 -5.40 11.30
N ASP A 96 0.56 -5.44 12.60
CA ASP A 96 1.92 -5.40 13.14
C ASP A 96 2.13 -6.59 14.10
N SER A 97 2.86 -7.61 13.64
CA SER A 97 3.15 -8.79 14.48
C SER A 97 4.18 -8.54 15.58
N THR A 98 4.79 -7.35 15.66
CA THR A 98 5.74 -7.01 16.73
C THR A 98 5.03 -6.59 18.01
N GLY A 99 3.75 -6.17 17.92
CA GLY A 99 2.92 -5.81 19.07
C GLY A 99 3.31 -4.51 19.77
N VAL A 100 4.14 -3.67 19.13
CA VAL A 100 4.73 -2.48 19.76
C VAL A 100 3.78 -1.28 19.71
N ASN A 101 2.78 -1.29 18.83
CA ASN A 101 1.99 -0.11 18.52
C ASN A 101 0.51 -0.18 18.93
N THR A 102 0.00 0.98 19.31
CA THR A 102 -1.42 1.27 19.44
C THR A 102 -1.67 2.67 18.90
N SER A 103 -2.72 2.85 18.09
CA SER A 103 -3.15 4.17 17.62
C SER A 103 -4.61 4.42 17.99
N LYS A 104 -4.95 5.69 18.30
CA LYS A 104 -6.33 6.12 18.54
C LYS A 104 -7.07 6.42 17.23
N SER A 105 -6.35 6.78 16.18
CA SER A 105 -6.90 7.18 14.87
C SER A 105 -6.86 6.08 13.83
N LEU A 106 -6.14 5.00 14.10
CA LEU A 106 -5.94 3.87 13.20
C LEU A 106 -6.17 2.57 13.94
N GLN A 107 -6.92 1.65 13.33
CA GLN A 107 -7.05 0.30 13.85
C GLN A 107 -5.74 -0.47 13.63
N VAL A 108 -5.07 -0.84 14.71
CA VAL A 108 -3.84 -1.63 14.69
C VAL A 108 -4.11 -3.00 15.29
N PHE A 109 -3.85 -4.05 14.51
CA PHE A 109 -3.91 -5.44 14.93
C PHE A 109 -2.50 -5.93 15.24
N ASN A 110 -2.27 -6.37 16.48
CA ASN A 110 -0.98 -6.88 16.94
C ASN A 110 -0.72 -8.34 16.49
N ARG A 111 -0.93 -8.60 15.21
CA ARG A 111 -0.77 -9.90 14.55
C ARG A 111 -0.56 -9.68 13.05
N ARG A 112 -0.20 -10.74 12.34
CA ARG A 112 -0.24 -10.74 10.86
C ARG A 112 -1.69 -10.69 10.37
N ILE A 113 -1.89 -10.16 9.18
CA ILE A 113 -3.15 -10.29 8.44
C ILE A 113 -3.51 -11.77 8.25
N GLN A 114 -4.81 -12.06 8.27
CA GLN A 114 -5.40 -13.39 8.18
C GLN A 114 -6.54 -13.37 7.16
N TYR A 115 -6.98 -14.55 6.72
CA TYR A 115 -8.08 -14.72 5.77
C TYR A 115 -9.35 -13.94 6.18
N ASP A 116 -9.75 -14.03 7.45
CA ASP A 116 -10.97 -13.40 7.96
C ASP A 116 -10.94 -11.86 7.88
N ASP A 117 -9.76 -11.24 7.85
CA ASP A 117 -9.64 -9.78 7.67
C ASP A 117 -10.15 -9.34 6.30
N LEU A 118 -9.97 -10.17 5.27
CA LEU A 118 -10.49 -9.89 3.94
C LEU A 118 -12.01 -9.98 3.91
N LEU A 119 -12.59 -10.94 4.64
CA LEU A 119 -14.04 -11.09 4.74
C LEU A 119 -14.73 -9.91 5.43
N ASN A 120 -14.00 -9.22 6.31
CA ASN A 120 -14.48 -8.03 6.99
C ASN A 120 -14.39 -6.75 6.14
N VAL A 121 -13.82 -6.81 4.92
CA VAL A 121 -13.82 -5.68 4.00
C VAL A 121 -15.21 -5.46 3.42
N ALA A 122 -15.81 -4.32 3.76
CA ALA A 122 -17.11 -3.92 3.23
C ALA A 122 -17.10 -3.88 1.70
N ASP A 123 -18.12 -4.48 1.07
CA ASP A 123 -18.28 -4.57 -0.38
C ASP A 123 -17.10 -5.22 -1.13
N LEU A 124 -16.35 -6.14 -0.51
CA LEU A 124 -15.16 -6.79 -1.10
C LEU A 124 -15.34 -7.17 -2.57
N MET A 125 -16.45 -7.84 -2.90
CA MET A 125 -16.75 -8.33 -4.26
C MET A 125 -16.87 -7.22 -5.32
N ASN A 126 -17.11 -5.99 -4.91
CA ASN A 126 -17.24 -4.82 -5.78
C ASN A 126 -15.99 -3.94 -5.81
N ARG A 127 -14.90 -4.35 -5.15
CA ARG A 127 -13.64 -3.61 -5.11
C ARG A 127 -12.67 -4.10 -6.16
N GLN A 128 -11.92 -3.18 -6.76
CA GLN A 128 -10.70 -3.51 -7.49
C GLN A 128 -9.54 -3.54 -6.49
N VAL A 129 -8.84 -4.66 -6.44
CA VAL A 129 -7.73 -4.89 -5.51
C VAL A 129 -6.41 -4.51 -6.17
N TYR A 130 -5.59 -3.74 -5.44
CA TYR A 130 -4.19 -3.49 -5.74
C TYR A 130 -3.36 -4.03 -4.60
N LEU A 131 -2.56 -5.04 -4.91
CA LEU A 131 -1.80 -5.81 -3.96
C LEU A 131 -0.29 -5.69 -4.28
N CYS A 132 0.53 -5.34 -3.30
CA CYS A 132 1.99 -5.28 -3.46
C CYS A 132 2.73 -5.56 -2.14
N GLY A 133 3.79 -6.36 -2.19
CA GLY A 133 4.55 -6.75 -1.00
C GLY A 133 5.50 -7.92 -1.25
N PRO A 134 6.09 -8.50 -0.19
CA PRO A 134 6.98 -9.66 -0.30
C PRO A 134 6.29 -10.87 -0.92
N THR A 135 7.04 -11.72 -1.62
CA THR A 135 6.50 -12.85 -2.40
C THR A 135 5.51 -13.73 -1.63
N GLN A 136 5.85 -14.16 -0.42
CA GLN A 136 4.96 -15.03 0.36
C GLN A 136 3.65 -14.32 0.74
N PHE A 137 3.73 -13.05 1.14
CA PHE A 137 2.56 -12.23 1.44
C PHE A 137 1.63 -12.13 0.23
N MET A 138 2.20 -11.87 -0.95
CA MET A 138 1.45 -11.79 -2.21
C MET A 138 0.74 -13.10 -2.55
N ILE A 139 1.44 -14.24 -2.40
CA ILE A 139 0.89 -15.58 -2.64
C ILE A 139 -0.27 -15.86 -1.69
N ASP A 140 -0.09 -15.61 -0.40
CA ASP A 140 -1.08 -15.88 0.63
C ASP A 140 -2.35 -15.05 0.40
N ILE A 141 -2.20 -13.73 0.23
CA ILE A 141 -3.34 -12.82 0.00
C ILE A 141 -4.05 -13.14 -1.31
N THR A 142 -3.31 -13.43 -2.39
CA THR A 142 -3.94 -13.79 -3.69
C THR A 142 -4.72 -15.10 -3.57
N SER A 143 -4.18 -16.10 -2.88
CA SER A 143 -4.87 -17.36 -2.61
C SER A 143 -6.17 -17.12 -1.82
N TRP A 144 -6.11 -16.29 -0.79
CA TRP A 144 -7.26 -15.93 0.03
C TRP A 144 -8.32 -15.15 -0.74
N LEU A 145 -7.93 -14.17 -1.55
CA LEU A 145 -8.85 -13.42 -2.41
C LEU A 145 -9.55 -14.32 -3.43
N ASN A 146 -8.83 -15.27 -4.03
CA ASN A 146 -9.44 -16.24 -4.94
C ASN A 146 -10.48 -17.12 -4.22
N GLN A 147 -10.23 -17.48 -2.94
CA GLN A 147 -11.17 -18.25 -2.13
C GLN A 147 -12.46 -17.48 -1.79
N THR A 148 -12.47 -16.15 -1.84
CA THR A 148 -13.71 -15.37 -1.64
C THR A 148 -14.60 -15.37 -2.88
N GLY A 149 -14.11 -15.89 -4.02
CA GLY A 149 -14.79 -15.85 -5.30
C GLY A 149 -14.53 -14.55 -6.09
N LEU A 150 -13.59 -13.72 -5.65
CA LEU A 150 -13.16 -12.53 -6.38
C LEU A 150 -12.62 -12.96 -7.75
N LYS A 151 -12.99 -12.24 -8.81
CA LYS A 151 -12.48 -12.56 -10.15
C LYS A 151 -11.02 -12.16 -10.26
N SER A 152 -10.22 -12.95 -10.99
CA SER A 152 -8.79 -12.67 -11.14
C SER A 152 -8.51 -11.32 -11.79
N GLU A 153 -9.40 -10.81 -12.66
CA GLU A 153 -9.25 -9.48 -13.27
C GLU A 153 -9.39 -8.33 -12.26
N GLN A 154 -10.07 -8.58 -11.14
CA GLN A 154 -10.22 -7.64 -10.03
C GLN A 154 -8.98 -7.58 -9.14
N ILE A 155 -8.00 -8.47 -9.33
CA ILE A 155 -6.77 -8.51 -8.53
C ILE A 155 -5.60 -8.05 -9.39
N LYS A 156 -5.11 -6.85 -9.13
CA LYS A 156 -3.87 -6.34 -9.73
C LYS A 156 -2.74 -6.51 -8.72
N THR A 157 -1.63 -7.05 -9.20
CA THR A 157 -0.44 -7.29 -8.39
C THR A 157 0.78 -6.66 -9.03
N GLU A 158 1.66 -6.09 -8.22
CA GLU A 158 3.02 -5.75 -8.61
C GLU A 158 4.01 -6.41 -7.65
N SER A 159 5.09 -6.95 -8.20
CA SER A 159 6.09 -7.71 -7.48
C SER A 159 7.48 -7.20 -7.82
N PHE A 160 8.27 -6.88 -6.79
CA PHE A 160 9.68 -6.54 -6.94
C PHE A 160 10.50 -7.83 -6.94
N PHE A 161 10.59 -8.48 -8.11
CA PHE A 161 11.59 -9.52 -8.32
C PHE A 161 12.91 -8.84 -8.68
N PHE A 162 13.94 -9.09 -7.85
CA PHE A 162 15.33 -8.74 -8.12
C PHE A 162 16.18 -10.01 -8.06
#